data_AF-A0A849QLS4-F1
#
_entry.id   AF-A0A849QLS4-F1
#
_cell.length_a   1.000
_cell.length_b   1.000
_cell.length_c   1.000
_cell.angle_alpha   90.00
_cell.angle_beta   90.00
_cell.angle_gamma   90.00
#
_symmetry.space_group_name_H-M   'P 1'
#
loop_
_entity.id
_entity.type
_entity.pdbx_description
1 polymer ?
#
loop_
_entity_poly.entity_id
_entity_poly.type
_entity_poly.pdbx_seq_one_letter_code
_entity_poly.pdbx_strand_id
1 'polypeptide(L)'
;MNKKNSMLAGISLGTSIVIMGTFSNMTDELTLSLSAIVVGMVIGYSIENKPLKLSALAVIIQQIIGYGIILFNDPNLDIVLSYGAIAGLFVVGVIINILFNVLLGILGSFIGSIVRKYRM
;
A
#
# COMPACT_ATOMS: atom_id res chain seq x y z
N MET A 1 -5.99 11.19 -17.40
CA MET A 1 -6.76 11.00 -16.15
C MET A 1 -6.37 12.09 -15.16
N ASN A 2 -7.30 12.69 -14.43
CA ASN A 2 -6.97 13.71 -13.42
C ASN A 2 -6.22 13.08 -12.24
N LYS A 3 -5.29 13.83 -11.62
CA LYS A 3 -4.41 13.34 -10.51
C LYS A 3 -5.19 12.62 -9.40
N LYS A 4 -6.33 13.19 -8.99
CA LYS A 4 -7.22 12.61 -7.97
C LYS A 4 -7.76 11.25 -8.38
N ASN A 5 -8.23 11.11 -9.62
CA ASN A 5 -8.79 9.86 -10.13
C ASN A 5 -7.70 8.79 -10.25
N SER A 6 -6.48 9.17 -10.65
CA SER A 6 -5.31 8.29 -10.67
C SER A 6 -4.94 7.74 -9.30
N MET A 7 -4.97 8.60 -8.27
CA MET A 7 -4.73 8.15 -6.89
C MET A 7 -5.83 7.22 -6.41
N LEU A 8 -7.10 7.56 -6.63
CA LEU A 8 -8.23 6.71 -6.23
C LEU A 8 -8.20 5.35 -6.94
N ALA A 9 -7.87 5.31 -8.22
CA ALA A 9 -7.71 4.07 -8.98
C ALA A 9 -6.55 3.22 -8.42
N GLY A 10 -5.39 3.84 -8.15
CA GLY A 10 -4.26 3.13 -7.53
C GLY A 10 -4.61 2.55 -6.16
N ILE A 11 -5.15 3.38 -5.26
CA ILE A 11 -5.55 2.97 -3.91
C ILE A 11 -6.59 1.86 -3.97
N SER A 12 -7.66 2.03 -4.75
CA SER A 12 -8.72 1.01 -4.84
C SER A 12 -8.21 -0.32 -5.35
N LEU A 13 -7.35 -0.33 -6.38
CA LEU A 13 -6.74 -1.56 -6.88
C LEU A 13 -5.82 -2.21 -5.83
N GLY A 14 -4.98 -1.43 -5.16
CA GLY A 14 -4.13 -1.93 -4.08
C GLY A 14 -4.94 -2.52 -2.92
N THR A 15 -5.97 -1.80 -2.46
CA THR A 15 -6.86 -2.27 -1.40
C THR A 15 -7.62 -3.54 -1.81
N SER A 16 -8.02 -3.66 -3.08
CA SER A 16 -8.68 -4.87 -3.59
C SER A 16 -7.79 -6.10 -3.48
N ILE A 17 -6.48 -5.95 -3.76
CA ILE A 17 -5.49 -7.02 -3.59
C ILE A 17 -5.38 -7.42 -2.12
N VAL A 18 -5.33 -6.44 -1.20
CA VAL A 18 -5.28 -6.74 0.24
C VAL A 18 -6.53 -7.47 0.70
N ILE A 19 -7.72 -7.00 0.30
CA ILE A 19 -8.99 -7.65 0.62
C ILE A 19 -8.99 -9.10 0.13
N MET A 20 -8.61 -9.34 -1.12
CA MET A 20 -8.53 -10.69 -1.67
C MET A 20 -7.56 -11.58 -0.89
N GLY A 21 -6.39 -11.05 -0.53
CA GLY A 21 -5.41 -11.77 0.29
C GLY A 21 -5.92 -12.11 1.68
N THR A 22 -6.69 -11.22 2.31
CA THR A 22 -7.32 -11.48 3.62
C THR A 22 -8.38 -12.56 3.53
N PHE A 23 -9.25 -12.52 2.51
CA PHE A 23 -10.28 -13.54 2.33
C PHE A 23 -9.71 -14.92 1.95
N SER A 24 -8.55 -14.98 1.31
CA SER A 24 -7.87 -16.24 1.00
C SER A 24 -6.95 -16.76 2.10
N ASN A 25 -6.89 -16.09 3.26
CA ASN A 25 -5.89 -16.37 4.32
C ASN A 25 -4.43 -16.32 3.81
N MET A 26 -4.18 -15.53 2.77
CA MET A 26 -2.85 -15.32 2.19
C MET A 26 -2.28 -13.93 2.48
N THR A 27 -2.89 -13.14 3.39
CA THR A 27 -2.32 -11.84 3.77
C THR A 27 -1.03 -12.04 4.55
N ASP A 28 0.05 -12.05 3.78
CA ASP A 28 1.43 -11.99 4.22
C ASP A 28 2.05 -10.65 3.83
N GLU A 29 3.27 -10.42 4.28
CA GLU A 29 4.03 -9.20 3.95
C GLU A 29 4.20 -9.02 2.43
N LEU A 30 4.28 -10.13 1.69
CA LEU A 30 4.40 -10.13 0.23
C LEU A 30 3.16 -9.54 -0.44
N THR A 31 1.97 -9.88 0.02
CA THR A 31 0.71 -9.34 -0.52
C THR A 31 0.64 -7.82 -0.36
N LEU A 32 1.05 -7.29 0.81
CA LEU A 32 1.11 -5.86 1.08
C LEU A 32 2.18 -5.14 0.23
N SER A 33 3.31 -5.79 0.00
CA SER A 33 4.35 -5.26 -0.89
C SER A 33 3.91 -5.23 -2.35
N LEU A 34 3.25 -6.28 -2.82
CA LEU A 34 2.70 -6.35 -4.17
C LEU A 34 1.62 -5.30 -4.39
N SER A 35 0.70 -5.12 -3.43
CA SER A 35 -0.33 -4.08 -3.52
C SER A 35 0.30 -2.68 -3.62
N ALA A 36 1.35 -2.41 -2.85
CA ALA A 36 2.06 -1.13 -2.89
C ALA A 36 2.73 -0.87 -4.25
N ILE A 37 3.37 -1.89 -4.84
CA ILE A 37 3.96 -1.81 -6.18
C ILE A 37 2.89 -1.50 -7.23
N VAL A 38 1.73 -2.17 -7.17
CA VAL A 38 0.61 -1.96 -8.10
C VAL A 38 0.06 -0.54 -7.98
N VAL A 39 -0.19 -0.05 -6.76
CA VAL A 39 -0.61 1.34 -6.51
C VAL A 39 0.36 2.31 -7.17
N GLY A 40 1.66 2.09 -6.92
CA GLY A 40 2.72 2.90 -7.49
C GLY A 40 2.71 2.89 -9.01
N MET A 41 2.63 1.71 -9.63
CA MET A 41 2.65 1.56 -11.08
C MET A 41 1.46 2.26 -11.76
N VAL A 42 0.26 2.13 -11.21
CA VAL A 42 -0.95 2.81 -11.71
C VAL A 42 -0.76 4.33 -11.69
N ILE A 43 -0.19 4.87 -10.61
CA ILE A 43 0.06 6.30 -10.46
C ILE A 43 1.17 6.78 -11.40
N GLY A 44 2.27 6.04 -11.48
CA GLY A 44 3.41 6.32 -12.35
C GLY A 44 3.03 6.32 -13.83
N TYR A 45 2.14 5.42 -14.23
CA TYR A 45 1.60 5.38 -15.58
C TYR A 45 0.62 6.53 -15.83
N SER A 46 -0.24 6.87 -14.86
CA SER A 46 -1.36 7.80 -15.11
C SER A 46 -1.02 9.27 -14.89
N ILE A 47 0.07 9.61 -14.17
CA ILE A 47 0.42 10.98 -13.80
C ILE A 47 1.75 11.39 -14.42
N GLU A 48 1.75 12.53 -15.11
CA GLU A 48 2.94 13.04 -15.81
C GLU A 48 3.87 13.81 -14.86
N ASN A 49 3.29 14.65 -14.00
CA ASN A 49 4.03 15.59 -13.17
C ASN A 49 4.09 15.12 -11.72
N LYS A 50 5.31 14.92 -11.22
CA LYS A 50 5.63 14.52 -9.84
C LYS A 50 4.92 13.21 -9.39
N PRO A 51 4.95 12.13 -10.19
CA PRO A 51 4.25 10.88 -9.86
C PRO A 51 4.75 10.24 -8.57
N LEU A 52 6.05 10.38 -8.26
CA LEU A 52 6.69 9.80 -7.07
C LEU A 52 6.07 10.29 -5.76
N LYS A 53 5.81 11.60 -5.62
CA LYS A 53 5.20 12.17 -4.41
C LYS A 53 3.77 11.67 -4.21
N LEU A 54 3.01 11.58 -5.31
CA LEU A 54 1.62 11.14 -5.25
C LEU A 54 1.54 9.62 -5.03
N SER A 55 2.49 8.86 -5.57
CA SER A 55 2.65 7.42 -5.29
C SER A 55 2.91 7.19 -3.80
N ALA A 56 3.91 7.86 -3.23
CA ALA A 56 4.21 7.73 -1.81
C ALA A 56 2.99 8.02 -0.93
N LEU A 57 2.28 9.11 -1.20
CA LEU A 57 1.07 9.45 -0.45
C LEU A 57 -0.03 8.40 -0.61
N ALA A 58 -0.28 7.94 -1.83
CA ALA A 58 -1.31 6.94 -2.10
C ALA A 58 -0.99 5.58 -1.45
N VAL A 59 0.28 5.18 -1.45
CA VAL A 59 0.74 3.95 -0.81
C VAL A 59 0.59 4.04 0.70
N ILE A 60 0.94 5.19 1.33
CA ILE A 60 0.70 5.38 2.77
C ILE A 60 -0.79 5.20 3.08
N ILE A 61 -1.67 5.87 2.33
CA ILE A 61 -3.13 5.78 2.52
C ILE A 61 -3.58 4.32 2.34
N GLN A 62 -3.16 3.65 1.26
CA GLN A 62 -3.53 2.28 0.98
C GLN A 62 -3.03 1.30 2.06
N GLN A 63 -1.82 1.47 2.58
CA GLN A 63 -1.28 0.60 3.62
C GLN A 63 -1.96 0.82 4.97
N ILE A 64 -2.31 2.06 5.33
CA ILE A 64 -3.12 2.32 6.53
C ILE A 64 -4.46 1.60 6.43
N ILE A 65 -5.13 1.68 5.27
CA ILE A 65 -6.38 0.95 5.03
C ILE A 65 -6.16 -0.57 5.09
N GLY A 66 -5.09 -1.06 4.45
CA GLY A 66 -4.77 -2.48 4.40
C GLY A 66 -4.50 -3.08 5.78
N TYR A 67 -3.67 -2.44 6.60
CA TYR A 67 -3.45 -2.84 7.99
C TYR A 67 -4.73 -2.74 8.82
N GLY A 68 -5.57 -1.72 8.59
CA GLY A 68 -6.88 -1.63 9.23
C GLY A 68 -7.77 -2.84 8.95
N ILE A 69 -7.82 -3.30 7.69
CA ILE A 69 -8.57 -4.50 7.29
C ILE A 69 -7.99 -5.76 7.94
N ILE A 70 -6.66 -5.92 7.95
CA ILE A 70 -5.99 -7.08 8.55
C ILE A 70 -6.28 -7.13 10.05
N LEU A 71 -6.07 -6.01 10.76
CA LEU A 71 -6.24 -5.94 12.21
C LEU A 71 -7.69 -6.15 12.63
N PHE A 72 -8.66 -5.63 11.87
CA PHE A 72 -10.07 -5.84 12.17
C PHE A 72 -10.49 -7.31 12.08
N ASN A 73 -9.76 -8.13 11.33
CA ASN A 73 -10.01 -9.56 11.19
C ASN A 73 -9.09 -10.44 12.06
N ASP A 74 -8.19 -9.85 12.87
CA ASP A 74 -7.27 -10.60 13.73
C ASP A 74 -7.93 -10.96 15.07
N PRO A 75 -8.16 -12.25 15.38
CA PRO A 75 -8.79 -12.67 16.63
C PRO A 75 -7.93 -12.39 17.87
N ASN A 76 -6.63 -12.13 17.72
CA ASN A 76 -5.72 -11.91 18.84
C ASN A 76 -5.46 -10.42 19.13
N LEU A 77 -6.09 -9.51 18.38
CA LEU A 77 -5.82 -8.08 18.47
C LEU A 77 -5.99 -7.55 19.91
N ASP A 78 -7.06 -7.96 20.59
CA ASP A 78 -7.35 -7.52 21.97
C ASP A 78 -6.24 -7.90 22.95
N ILE A 79 -5.63 -9.09 22.76
CA ILE A 79 -4.52 -9.57 23.58
C ILE A 79 -3.28 -8.70 23.31
N VAL A 80 -2.96 -8.46 22.04
CA VAL A 80 -1.79 -7.66 21.63
C VAL A 80 -1.89 -6.21 22.14
N LEU A 81 -3.09 -5.62 22.09
CA LEU A 81 -3.33 -4.24 22.53
C LEU A 81 -3.43 -4.08 24.04
N SER A 82 -3.74 -5.15 24.79
CA SER A 82 -3.85 -5.11 26.26
C SER A 82 -2.51 -4.85 26.98
N TYR A 83 -1.38 -5.13 26.32
CA TYR A 83 -0.04 -4.94 26.87
C TYR A 83 0.65 -3.73 26.23
N GLY A 84 0.74 -2.61 26.96
CA GLY A 84 1.25 -1.34 26.42
C GLY A 84 2.63 -1.41 25.75
N ALA A 85 3.56 -2.21 26.27
CA ALA A 85 4.88 -2.39 25.64
C ALA A 85 4.81 -3.16 24.32
N ILE A 86 3.94 -4.18 24.23
CA ILE A 86 3.75 -4.99 23.03
C ILE A 86 3.01 -4.17 21.96
N ALA A 87 1.97 -3.44 22.36
CA ALA A 87 1.25 -2.52 21.48
C ALA A 87 2.19 -1.45 20.90
N GLY A 88 3.09 -0.89 21.71
CA GLY A 88 4.11 0.05 21.25
C GLY A 88 5.05 -0.55 20.20
N LEU A 89 5.59 -1.74 20.45
CA LEU A 89 6.44 -2.46 19.48
C LEU A 89 5.70 -2.79 18.19
N PHE A 90 4.44 -3.20 18.30
CA PHE A 90 3.58 -3.49 17.16
C PHE A 90 3.40 -2.26 16.27
N VAL A 91 3.05 -1.10 16.85
CA VAL A 91 2.87 0.16 16.10
C VAL A 91 4.16 0.56 15.39
N VAL A 92 5.31 0.45 16.06
CA VAL A 92 6.61 0.75 15.44
C VAL A 92 6.89 -0.19 14.27
N GLY A 93 6.62 -1.49 14.43
CA GLY A 93 6.76 -2.49 13.36
C GLY A 93 5.89 -2.15 12.13
N VAL A 94 4.62 -1.80 12.36
CA VAL A 94 3.70 -1.36 11.30
C VAL A 94 4.23 -0.12 10.58
N ILE A 95 4.72 0.89 11.31
CA ILE A 95 5.27 2.10 10.70
C ILE A 95 6.48 1.78 9.82
N ILE A 96 7.41 0.94 10.29
CA ILE A 96 8.59 0.54 9.51
C ILE A 96 8.15 -0.20 8.23
N ASN A 97 7.19 -1.11 8.33
CA ASN A 97 6.70 -1.87 7.19
C ASN A 97 5.96 -0.97 6.18
N ILE A 98 5.18 0.00 6.65
CA ILE A 98 4.58 1.04 5.78
C ILE A 98 5.68 1.81 5.04
N LEU A 99 6.71 2.30 5.74
CA LEU A 99 7.80 3.05 5.12
C LEU A 99 8.55 2.22 4.08
N PHE A 100 8.79 0.94 4.35
CA PHE A 100 9.39 0.02 3.38
C PHE A 100 8.51 -0.12 2.13
N ASN A 101 7.21 -0.35 2.29
CA ASN A 101 6.30 -0.47 1.17
C ASN A 101 6.12 0.83 0.38
N VAL A 102 6.29 2.00 1.02
CA VAL A 102 6.35 3.28 0.32
C VAL A 102 7.52 3.32 -0.65
N LEU A 103 8.69 2.81 -0.27
CA LEU A 103 9.84 2.71 -1.20
C LEU A 103 9.51 1.80 -2.38
N LEU A 104 8.84 0.66 -2.13
CA LEU A 104 8.38 -0.24 -3.19
C LEU A 104 7.33 0.41 -4.10
N GLY A 105 6.42 1.19 -3.56
CA GLY A 105 5.45 1.94 -4.36
C GLY A 105 6.08 3.09 -5.17
N ILE A 106 7.13 3.72 -4.66
CA ILE A 106 7.95 4.66 -5.45
C ILE A 106 8.64 3.92 -6.61
N LEU A 107 9.21 2.75 -6.36
CA LEU A 107 9.78 1.89 -7.40
C LEU A 107 8.72 1.51 -8.45
N GLY A 108 7.53 1.07 -8.01
CA GLY A 108 6.40 0.79 -8.89
C GLY A 108 6.03 1.99 -9.76
N SER A 109 6.02 3.19 -9.19
CA SER A 109 5.77 4.43 -9.94
C SER A 109 6.85 4.73 -10.96
N PHE A 110 8.12 4.46 -10.67
CA PHE A 110 9.20 4.63 -11.64
C PHE A 110 9.01 3.67 -12.83
N ILE A 111 8.70 2.40 -12.55
CA ILE A 111 8.39 1.39 -13.57
C ILE A 111 7.19 1.83 -14.43
N GLY A 112 6.09 2.24 -13.80
CA GLY A 112 4.89 2.70 -14.51
C GLY A 112 5.14 3.90 -15.42
N SER A 113 5.95 4.86 -14.97
CA SER A 113 6.34 6.02 -15.80
C SER A 113 7.22 5.63 -16.98
N ILE A 114 8.15 4.69 -16.79
CA ILE A 114 8.97 4.14 -17.87
C ILE A 114 8.10 3.42 -18.90
N VAL A 115 7.26 2.49 -18.46
CA VAL A 115 6.38 1.70 -19.36
C VAL A 115 5.55 2.62 -20.24
N ARG A 116 5.01 3.70 -19.68
CA ARG A 116 4.27 4.70 -20.43
C ARG A 116 5.13 5.38 -21.50
N LYS A 117 6.34 5.79 -21.15
CA LYS A 117 7.26 6.50 -22.05
C LYS A 117 7.62 5.66 -23.29
N TYR A 118 7.73 4.35 -23.15
CA TYR A 118 8.06 3.44 -24.26
C TYR A 118 6.86 2.96 -25.08
N ARG A 119 5.63 3.30 -24.66
CA ARG A 119 4.39 2.91 -25.36
C ARG A 119 3.77 4.05 -26.17
N MET A 120 4.19 5.29 -25.92
CA MET A 120 3.84 6.47 -26.74
C MET A 120 4.93 6.71 -27.78
#